data_AF-A0A3V7IIP6-F1
#
_entry.id   AF-A0A3V7IIP6-F1
#
_cell.length_a   1.000
_cell.length_b   1.000
_cell.length_c   1.000
_cell.angle_alpha   90.00
_cell.angle_beta   90.00
_cell.angle_gamma   90.00
#
_symmetry.space_group_name_H-M   'P 1'
#
loop_
_entity.id
_entity.type
_entity.pdbx_description
1 polymer ?
#
loop_
_entity_poly.entity_id
_entity_poly.type
_entity_poly.pdbx_seq_one_letter_code
_entity_poly.pdbx_strand_id
1 'polypeptide(L)'
;VPSNYDPVARTYSGIWDGTFKPAYSNNPAWCLWDVLTHPRYGMGQRIGAADVDRWALYAIGQYCDQMVPDGFGGTEPRMTFNAYLAQQRKAWDVLTDFCSAMRCMPVWNGQRLTFVQDRPSDTVWTYTRSNVVMPDEGTPFRYSFSARKDRHNAVEVNWIDPDNGWQT
;
A
#
# COMPACT_ATOMS: atom_id res chain seq x y z
N VAL A 1 4.46 -10.31 11.84
CA VAL A 1 3.07 -10.30 11.32
C VAL A 1 2.06 -10.18 12.46
N PRO A 2 0.79 -9.80 12.24
CA PRO A 2 -0.24 -9.81 13.28
C PRO A 2 -0.35 -11.16 13.99
N SER A 3 -0.61 -11.14 15.28
CA SER A 3 -0.82 -12.34 16.10
C SER A 3 -1.88 -13.29 15.50
N ASN A 4 -2.93 -12.71 14.92
CA ASN A 4 -4.10 -13.40 14.40
C ASN A 4 -4.01 -13.78 12.91
N TYR A 5 -2.89 -13.48 12.26
CA TYR A 5 -2.65 -13.77 10.84
C TYR A 5 -1.88 -15.09 10.66
N ASP A 6 -2.34 -15.92 9.74
CA ASP A 6 -1.60 -17.09 9.22
C ASP A 6 -0.94 -16.71 7.89
N PRO A 7 0.40 -16.62 7.82
CA PRO A 7 1.10 -16.22 6.61
C PRO A 7 1.12 -17.29 5.50
N VAL A 8 0.88 -18.56 5.83
CA VAL A 8 0.87 -19.65 4.85
C VAL A 8 -0.51 -19.70 4.20
N ALA A 9 -1.56 -19.73 5.01
CA ALA A 9 -2.93 -19.73 4.53
C ALA A 9 -3.42 -18.35 4.08
N ARG A 10 -2.72 -17.27 4.44
CA ARG A 10 -3.09 -15.86 4.22
C ARG A 10 -4.46 -15.50 4.82
N THR A 11 -4.79 -16.11 5.95
CA THR A 11 -6.07 -15.91 6.64
C THR A 11 -5.89 -15.14 7.93
N TYR A 12 -6.92 -14.36 8.28
CA TYR A 12 -7.00 -13.60 9.52
C TYR A 12 -8.11 -14.21 10.37
N SER A 13 -7.81 -14.57 11.62
CA SER A 13 -8.74 -15.25 12.52
C SER A 13 -9.15 -14.35 13.68
N GLY A 14 -10.45 -14.19 13.93
CA GLY A 14 -10.94 -13.33 15.02
C GLY A 14 -10.54 -11.85 14.92
N ILE A 15 -10.72 -11.14 16.03
CA ILE A 15 -10.38 -9.71 16.14
C ILE A 15 -8.91 -9.58 16.53
N TRP A 16 -8.18 -8.73 15.81
CA TRP A 16 -6.79 -8.44 16.13
C TRP A 16 -6.66 -7.49 17.32
N ASP A 17 -5.78 -7.83 18.26
CA ASP A 17 -5.51 -7.09 19.50
C ASP A 17 -4.38 -6.04 19.35
N GLY A 18 -3.81 -5.89 18.15
CA GLY A 18 -2.69 -4.98 17.90
C GLY A 18 -1.30 -5.59 18.17
N THR A 19 -1.22 -6.85 18.60
CA THR A 19 0.05 -7.53 18.89
C THR A 19 0.64 -8.23 17.67
N PHE A 20 1.96 -8.41 17.66
CA PHE A 20 2.67 -9.05 16.55
C PHE A 20 3.41 -10.31 17.00
N LYS A 21 3.52 -11.27 16.10
CA LYS A 21 4.35 -12.47 16.22
C LYS A 21 5.42 -12.51 15.12
N PRO A 22 6.61 -13.08 15.38
CA PRO A 22 7.61 -13.31 14.35
C PRO A 22 7.15 -14.45 13.42
N ALA A 23 7.02 -14.15 12.12
CA ALA A 23 6.79 -15.14 11.08
C ALA A 23 7.19 -14.54 9.73
N TYR A 24 7.60 -15.41 8.80
CA TYR A 24 7.80 -15.03 7.41
C TYR A 24 6.46 -14.68 6.76
N SER A 25 6.44 -13.67 5.88
CA SER A 25 5.29 -13.27 5.08
C SER A 25 5.77 -12.52 3.84
N ASN A 26 5.14 -12.79 2.71
CA ASN A 26 5.33 -12.07 1.44
C ASN A 26 4.17 -11.09 1.14
N ASN A 27 3.37 -10.74 2.15
CA ASN A 27 2.43 -9.63 2.07
C ASN A 27 3.17 -8.29 2.21
N PRO A 28 3.06 -7.36 1.24
CA PRO A 28 3.77 -6.07 1.24
C PRO A 28 3.52 -5.23 2.49
N ALA A 29 2.32 -5.26 3.08
CA ALA A 29 2.00 -4.47 4.28
C ALA A 29 2.85 -4.90 5.48
N TRP A 30 3.09 -6.21 5.63
CA TRP A 30 3.89 -6.76 6.72
C TRP A 30 5.39 -6.65 6.46
N CYS A 31 5.82 -6.73 5.20
CA CYS A 31 7.19 -6.39 4.82
C CYS A 31 7.49 -4.90 5.09
N LEU A 32 6.54 -4.02 4.80
CA LEU A 32 6.70 -2.59 5.06
C LEU A 32 6.75 -2.30 6.57
N TRP A 33 5.87 -2.91 7.36
CA TRP A 33 5.90 -2.81 8.82
C TRP A 33 7.27 -3.19 9.38
N ASP A 34 7.84 -4.28 8.87
CA ASP A 34 9.16 -4.76 9.28
C ASP A 34 10.28 -3.74 8.92
N VAL A 35 10.32 -3.28 7.67
CA VAL A 35 11.30 -2.25 7.24
C VAL A 35 11.16 -0.94 8.02
N LEU A 36 9.95 -0.54 8.42
CA LEU A 36 9.76 0.69 9.18
C LEU A 36 10.19 0.55 10.65
N THR A 37 9.93 -0.59 11.28
CA THR A 37 10.09 -0.76 12.73
C THR A 37 11.39 -1.46 13.14
N HIS A 38 12.05 -2.18 12.23
CA HIS A 38 13.22 -2.95 12.59
C HIS A 38 14.44 -2.04 12.87
N PRO A 39 15.10 -2.16 14.04
CA PRO A 39 16.15 -1.21 14.46
C PRO A 39 17.49 -1.40 13.73
N ARG A 40 17.72 -2.57 13.11
CA ARG A 40 19.01 -2.93 12.49
C ARG A 40 19.13 -2.56 11.01
N TYR A 41 18.14 -2.89 10.21
CA TYR A 41 18.14 -2.70 8.74
C TYR A 41 17.02 -1.78 8.26
N GLY A 42 16.14 -1.39 9.16
CA GLY A 42 14.99 -0.57 8.88
C GLY A 42 15.14 0.86 9.39
N MET A 43 14.01 1.57 9.43
CA MET A 43 13.91 2.94 9.93
C MET A 43 13.63 3.01 11.44
N GLY A 44 13.68 1.88 12.15
CA GLY A 44 13.25 1.76 13.56
C GLY A 44 14.00 2.65 14.56
N GLN A 45 15.17 3.18 14.18
CA GLN A 45 15.91 4.15 15.01
C GLN A 45 15.37 5.59 14.90
N ARG A 46 14.63 5.90 13.83
CA ARG A 46 14.11 7.25 13.54
C ARG A 46 12.58 7.32 13.56
N ILE A 47 11.91 6.23 13.23
CA ILE A 47 10.46 6.08 13.24
C ILE A 47 10.15 4.91 14.17
N GLY A 48 9.51 5.19 15.30
CA GLY A 48 9.09 4.15 16.23
C GLY A 48 7.84 3.42 15.74
N ALA A 49 7.61 2.21 16.24
CA ALA A 49 6.36 1.47 15.99
C ALA A 49 5.10 2.24 16.45
N ALA A 50 5.24 3.23 17.33
CA ALA A 50 4.17 4.14 17.76
C ALA A 50 3.86 5.24 16.73
N ASP A 51 4.81 5.56 15.85
CA ASP A 51 4.69 6.61 14.84
C ASP A 51 4.06 6.08 13.55
N VAL A 52 3.83 4.77 13.44
CA VAL A 52 3.25 4.10 12.27
C VAL A 52 1.83 3.64 12.58
N ASP A 53 0.89 3.95 11.69
CA ASP A 53 -0.50 3.52 11.80
C ASP A 53 -0.68 2.03 11.45
N ARG A 54 -0.54 1.20 12.48
CA ARG A 54 -0.75 -0.25 12.43
C ARG A 54 -2.13 -0.66 11.92
N TRP A 55 -3.17 0.11 12.25
CA TRP A 55 -4.54 -0.25 11.92
C TRP A 55 -4.82 -0.02 10.43
N ALA A 56 -4.31 1.08 9.88
CA ALA A 56 -4.33 1.31 8.44
C ALA A 56 -3.58 0.22 7.68
N LEU A 57 -2.36 -0.15 8.14
CA LEU A 57 -1.59 -1.24 7.54
C LEU A 57 -2.30 -2.59 7.64
N TYR A 58 -3.03 -2.86 8.72
CA TYR A 58 -3.82 -4.09 8.86
C TYR A 58 -4.94 -4.17 7.81
N ALA A 59 -5.69 -3.08 7.62
CA ALA A 59 -6.73 -3.03 6.60
C ALA A 59 -6.18 -3.17 5.17
N ILE A 60 -4.97 -2.64 4.91
CA ILE A 60 -4.24 -2.81 3.65
C ILE A 60 -3.76 -4.26 3.49
N GLY A 61 -3.20 -4.85 4.54
CA GLY A 61 -2.73 -6.24 4.55
C GLY A 61 -3.85 -7.22 4.20
N GLN A 62 -5.04 -7.04 4.78
CA GLN A 62 -6.22 -7.85 4.44
C GLN A 62 -6.63 -7.71 2.97
N TYR A 63 -6.50 -6.52 2.39
CA TYR A 63 -6.78 -6.29 0.97
C TYR A 63 -5.75 -6.96 0.06
N CYS A 64 -4.47 -6.92 0.43
CA CYS A 64 -3.39 -7.59 -0.30
C CYS A 64 -3.53 -9.12 -0.32
N ASP A 65 -4.06 -9.71 0.76
CA ASP A 65 -4.26 -11.16 0.88
C ASP A 65 -5.57 -11.67 0.27
N GLN A 66 -6.42 -10.79 -0.26
CA GLN A 66 -7.63 -11.23 -0.93
C GLN A 66 -7.28 -12.05 -2.18
N MET A 67 -7.81 -13.28 -2.26
CA MET A 67 -7.64 -14.12 -3.44
C MET A 67 -8.40 -13.54 -4.63
N VAL A 68 -7.71 -13.35 -5.74
CA VAL A 68 -8.23 -12.88 -7.03
C VAL A 68 -7.95 -13.93 -8.12
N PRO A 69 -8.75 -14.00 -9.20
CA PRO A 69 -8.47 -14.90 -10.30
C PRO A 69 -7.12 -14.58 -10.95
N ASP A 70 -6.31 -15.60 -11.19
CA ASP A 70 -4.98 -15.49 -11.82
C ASP A 70 -5.04 -15.37 -13.36
N GLY A 71 -6.25 -15.45 -13.94
CA GLY A 71 -6.46 -15.44 -15.39
C GLY A 71 -6.21 -16.78 -16.09
N PHE A 72 -5.73 -17.79 -15.37
CA PHE A 72 -5.46 -19.15 -15.87
C PHE A 72 -6.39 -20.23 -15.27
N GLY A 73 -7.36 -19.81 -14.45
CA GLY A 73 -8.38 -20.69 -13.86
C GLY A 73 -8.12 -21.03 -12.39
N GLY A 74 -7.06 -20.48 -11.80
CA GLY A 74 -6.77 -20.54 -10.37
C GLY A 74 -7.04 -19.22 -9.66
N THR A 75 -6.47 -19.09 -8.47
CA THR A 75 -6.54 -17.87 -7.68
C THR A 75 -5.17 -17.55 -7.11
N GLU A 76 -4.81 -16.27 -7.14
CA GLU A 76 -3.60 -15.75 -6.53
C GLU A 76 -3.95 -14.66 -5.50
N PRO A 77 -3.08 -14.39 -4.52
CA PRO A 77 -3.25 -13.24 -3.65
C PRO A 77 -3.15 -11.94 -4.46
N ARG A 78 -4.04 -10.98 -4.21
CA ARG A 78 -4.13 -9.72 -4.96
C ARG A 78 -2.80 -9.00 -5.09
N MET A 79 -2.00 -8.98 -4.03
CA MET A 79 -0.68 -8.34 -4.00
C MET A 79 0.31 -9.24 -3.25
N THR A 80 1.46 -9.47 -3.86
CA THR A 80 2.59 -10.16 -3.25
C THR A 80 3.86 -9.34 -3.42
N PHE A 81 4.80 -9.47 -2.48
CA PHE A 81 6.03 -8.69 -2.49
C PHE A 81 7.23 -9.58 -2.20
N ASN A 82 8.05 -9.80 -3.23
CA ASN A 82 9.29 -10.57 -3.19
C ASN A 82 10.45 -9.72 -3.72
N ALA A 83 10.70 -8.55 -3.11
CA ALA A 83 11.76 -7.66 -3.57
C ALA A 83 13.13 -7.99 -2.96
N TYR A 84 14.18 -7.71 -3.72
CA TYR A 84 15.57 -7.82 -3.29
C TYR A 84 16.20 -6.44 -3.10
N LEU A 85 16.55 -6.11 -1.85
CA LEU A 85 17.16 -4.82 -1.47
C LEU A 85 18.68 -4.98 -1.31
N ALA A 86 19.42 -4.93 -2.42
CA ALA A 86 20.88 -5.12 -2.41
C ALA A 86 21.69 -3.84 -2.15
N GLN A 87 21.13 -2.68 -2.48
CA GLN A 87 21.84 -1.39 -2.44
C GLN A 87 21.18 -0.41 -1.47
N GLN A 88 22.00 0.40 -0.82
CA GLN A 88 21.51 1.46 0.05
C GLN A 88 20.87 2.57 -0.81
N ARG A 89 19.57 2.80 -0.59
CA ARG A 89 18.79 3.85 -1.23
C ARG A 89 18.21 4.78 -0.17
N LYS A 90 17.72 5.95 -0.60
CA LYS A 90 17.02 6.86 0.31
C LYS A 90 15.80 6.16 0.88
N ALA A 91 15.62 6.29 2.19
CA ALA A 91 14.51 5.72 2.94
C ALA A 91 13.14 6.03 2.30
N TRP A 92 12.92 7.28 1.91
CA TRP A 92 11.67 7.72 1.30
C TRP A 92 11.37 7.05 -0.04
N ASP A 93 12.40 6.83 -0.87
CA ASP A 93 12.24 6.18 -2.17
C ASP A 93 11.85 4.71 -1.97
N VAL A 94 12.50 4.02 -1.03
CA VAL A 94 12.14 2.64 -0.66
C VAL A 94 10.72 2.58 -0.13
N LEU A 95 10.33 3.47 0.79
CA LEU A 95 8.96 3.56 1.30
C LEU A 95 7.95 3.75 0.17
N THR A 96 8.25 4.63 -0.78
CA THR A 96 7.37 4.92 -1.93
C THR A 96 7.25 3.69 -2.84
N ASP A 97 8.31 2.93 -3.05
CA ASP A 97 8.30 1.68 -3.82
C ASP A 97 7.46 0.59 -3.14
N PHE A 98 7.52 0.47 -1.81
CA PHE A 98 6.61 -0.42 -1.08
C PHE A 98 5.15 0.03 -1.21
N CYS A 99 4.91 1.33 -1.11
CA CYS A 99 3.57 1.90 -1.20
C CYS A 99 2.97 1.73 -2.61
N SER A 100 3.77 1.85 -3.66
CA SER A 100 3.33 1.66 -5.04
C SER A 100 2.89 0.22 -5.30
N ALA A 101 3.60 -0.78 -4.74
CA ALA A 101 3.23 -2.19 -4.85
C ALA A 101 1.85 -2.51 -4.26
N MET A 102 1.45 -1.81 -3.19
CA MET A 102 0.15 -1.99 -2.53
C MET A 102 -0.91 -0.95 -2.90
N ARG A 103 -0.64 -0.13 -3.93
CA ARG A 103 -1.49 0.99 -4.40
C ARG A 103 -1.90 1.93 -3.28
N CYS A 104 -0.95 2.29 -2.42
CA CYS A 104 -1.20 3.25 -1.37
C CYS A 104 -0.27 4.45 -1.44
N MET A 105 -0.59 5.46 -0.66
CA MET A 105 0.24 6.65 -0.46
C MET A 105 0.53 6.83 1.03
N PRO A 106 1.79 7.04 1.41
CA PRO A 106 2.14 7.39 2.78
C PRO A 106 1.77 8.85 3.04
N VAL A 107 1.07 9.11 4.14
CA VAL A 107 0.64 10.45 4.55
C VAL A 107 1.00 10.67 6.01
N TRP A 108 1.62 11.82 6.32
CA TRP A 108 1.81 12.24 7.70
C TRP A 108 0.58 13.03 8.16
N ASN A 109 -0.17 12.51 9.14
CA ASN A 109 -1.39 13.16 9.62
C ASN A 109 -1.15 14.15 10.77
N GLY A 110 0.12 14.50 11.06
CA GLY A 110 0.52 15.36 12.17
C GLY A 110 0.92 14.61 13.44
N GLN A 111 0.47 13.37 13.63
CA GLN A 111 0.84 12.54 14.77
C GLN A 111 1.55 11.25 14.37
N ARG A 112 1.10 10.62 13.29
CA ARG A 112 1.59 9.33 12.81
C ARG A 112 1.66 9.30 11.29
N LEU A 113 2.53 8.44 10.78
CA LEU A 113 2.57 8.02 9.39
C LEU A 113 1.43 7.03 9.15
N THR A 114 0.40 7.49 8.42
CA THR A 114 -0.74 6.68 7.99
C THR A 114 -0.65 6.38 6.49
N PHE A 115 -1.42 5.40 6.04
CA PHE A 115 -1.40 4.93 4.66
C PHE A 115 -2.80 4.99 4.09
N VAL A 116 -2.95 5.70 2.96
CA VAL A 116 -4.22 5.78 2.24
C VAL A 116 -4.11 4.88 1.02
N GLN A 117 -4.94 3.86 0.94
CA GLN A 117 -4.95 2.90 -0.16
C GLN A 117 -6.04 3.23 -1.17
N ASP A 118 -5.69 3.15 -2.46
CA ASP A 118 -6.64 3.18 -3.55
C ASP A 118 -7.35 1.84 -3.67
N ARG A 119 -8.53 1.76 -3.05
CA ARG A 119 -9.45 0.63 -3.12
C ARG A 119 -10.89 1.15 -3.25
N PRO A 120 -11.79 0.38 -3.90
CA PRO A 120 -13.20 0.72 -3.92
C PRO A 120 -13.71 0.94 -2.50
N SER A 121 -14.31 2.11 -2.27
CA SER A 121 -14.89 2.50 -0.99
C SER A 121 -16.17 3.28 -1.23
N ASP A 122 -17.05 3.27 -0.23
CA ASP A 122 -18.29 4.02 -0.30
C ASP A 122 -18.01 5.52 -0.33
N THR A 123 -18.85 6.26 -1.06
CA THR A 123 -18.76 7.72 -1.13
C THR A 123 -18.90 8.32 0.27
N VAL A 124 -17.81 8.87 0.80
CA VAL A 124 -17.79 9.44 2.16
C VAL A 124 -18.53 10.78 2.23
N TRP A 125 -18.51 11.57 1.15
CA TRP A 125 -19.13 12.88 1.12
C TRP A 125 -19.56 13.30 -0.28
N THR A 126 -20.69 14.02 -0.38
CA THR A 126 -21.15 14.61 -1.64
C THR A 126 -20.96 16.12 -1.60
N TYR A 127 -20.11 16.64 -2.46
CA TYR A 127 -19.92 18.08 -2.63
C TYR A 127 -20.90 18.63 -3.67
N THR A 128 -21.55 19.74 -3.32
CA THR A 128 -22.50 20.47 -4.17
C THR A 128 -22.15 21.96 -4.14
N ARG A 129 -22.63 22.75 -5.11
CA ARG A 129 -22.38 24.21 -5.10
C ARG A 129 -22.87 24.89 -3.82
N SER A 130 -23.82 24.30 -3.11
CA SER A 130 -24.37 24.84 -1.87
C SER A 130 -23.53 24.55 -0.62
N ASN A 131 -22.56 23.62 -0.69
CA ASN A 131 -21.74 23.23 0.47
C ASN A 131 -20.24 23.48 0.30
N VAL A 132 -19.86 24.21 -0.75
CA VAL A 132 -18.47 24.63 -1.01
C VAL A 132 -18.33 26.11 -0.68
N VAL A 133 -17.29 26.44 0.10
CA VAL A 133 -16.95 27.84 0.42
C VAL A 133 -16.55 28.57 -0.86
N MET A 134 -17.20 29.69 -1.14
CA MET A 134 -16.91 30.51 -2.31
C MET A 134 -15.54 31.18 -2.15
N PRO A 135 -14.58 30.95 -3.07
CA PRO A 135 -13.34 31.71 -3.10
C PRO A 135 -13.58 33.13 -3.66
N ASP A 136 -12.70 34.07 -3.34
CA ASP A 136 -12.79 35.47 -3.76
C ASP A 136 -12.84 35.65 -5.30
N GLU A 137 -12.29 34.69 -6.06
CA GLU A 137 -12.34 34.63 -7.54
C GLU A 137 -13.70 34.20 -8.12
N GLY A 138 -14.73 34.01 -7.29
CA GLY A 138 -16.13 33.91 -7.72
C GLY A 138 -16.58 32.57 -8.34
N THR A 139 -15.69 31.59 -8.51
CA THR A 139 -16.05 30.25 -9.00
C THR A 139 -15.68 29.14 -8.00
N PRO A 140 -16.66 28.40 -7.43
CA PRO A 140 -16.40 27.40 -6.39
C PRO A 140 -15.76 26.11 -6.91
N PHE A 141 -15.87 25.81 -8.21
CA PHE A 141 -15.27 24.63 -8.83
C PHE A 141 -14.45 25.03 -10.05
N ARG A 142 -13.17 24.64 -10.05
CA ARG A 142 -12.26 24.81 -11.18
C ARG A 142 -11.94 23.45 -11.76
N TYR A 143 -12.32 23.23 -13.02
CA TYR A 143 -12.01 22.00 -13.74
C TYR A 143 -10.77 22.21 -14.60
N SER A 144 -9.75 21.40 -14.38
CA SER A 144 -8.58 21.30 -15.25
C SER A 144 -8.57 19.93 -15.91
N PHE A 145 -8.11 19.89 -17.16
CA PHE A 145 -7.95 18.65 -17.90
C PHE A 145 -6.50 18.54 -18.35
N SER A 146 -5.96 17.33 -18.31
CA SER A 146 -4.68 17.06 -18.95
C SER A 146 -4.80 17.25 -20.46
N ALA A 147 -3.74 17.78 -21.08
CA ALA A 147 -3.68 17.92 -22.53
C ALA A 147 -3.76 16.53 -23.18
N ARG A 148 -4.36 16.44 -24.38
CA ARG A 148 -4.58 15.14 -25.04
C ARG A 148 -3.27 14.37 -25.30
N LYS A 149 -2.15 15.09 -25.47
CA LYS A 149 -0.82 14.51 -25.70
C LYS A 149 -0.22 13.85 -24.45
N ASP A 150 -0.63 14.28 -23.26
CA ASP A 150 -0.15 13.75 -21.98
C ASP A 150 -0.98 12.54 -21.51
N ARG A 151 -2.01 12.15 -22.28
CA ARG A 151 -2.84 10.98 -21.99
C ARG A 151 -2.24 9.76 -22.66
N HIS A 152 -1.43 9.02 -21.90
CA HIS A 152 -0.90 7.74 -22.33
C HIS A 152 -2.04 6.74 -22.55
N ASN A 153 -2.06 6.07 -23.70
CA ASN A 153 -3.05 5.07 -24.09
C ASN A 153 -2.46 3.65 -24.22
N ALA A 154 -1.13 3.55 -24.21
CA ALA A 154 -0.40 2.28 -24.25
C ALA A 154 0.57 2.25 -23.08
N VAL A 155 0.71 1.06 -22.48
CA VAL A 155 1.68 0.78 -21.43
C VAL A 155 2.48 -0.44 -21.88
N GLU A 156 3.79 -0.32 -21.87
CA GLU A 156 4.70 -1.44 -22.04
C GLU A 156 5.08 -1.94 -20.63
N VAL A 157 4.87 -3.23 -20.40
CA VAL A 157 5.13 -3.86 -19.10
C VAL A 157 6.13 -4.98 -19.32
N ASN A 158 7.29 -4.86 -18.67
CA ASN A 158 8.25 -5.94 -18.56
C ASN A 158 8.06 -6.62 -17.21
N TRP A 159 8.03 -7.94 -17.20
CA TRP A 159 7.88 -8.74 -15.98
C TRP A 159 8.80 -9.94 -16.06
N ILE A 160 9.19 -10.45 -14.88
CA ILE A 160 10.10 -11.58 -14.77
C ILE A 160 9.25 -12.85 -14.77
N ASP A 161 9.44 -13.71 -15.77
CA ASP A 161 8.65 -14.93 -15.93
C ASP A 161 9.21 -16.08 -15.05
N PRO A 162 8.45 -16.58 -14.05
CA PRO A 162 8.84 -17.73 -13.23
C PRO A 162 9.01 -19.01 -14.06
N ASP A 163 8.21 -19.19 -15.11
CA ASP A 163 8.20 -20.40 -15.95
C ASP A 163 9.34 -20.39 -16.97
N ASN A 164 9.92 -19.21 -17.24
CA ASN A 164 11.10 -19.03 -18.09
C ASN A 164 12.40 -18.83 -17.28
N GLY A 165 12.46 -19.36 -16.05
CA GLY A 165 13.69 -19.33 -15.25
C GLY A 165 14.08 -17.95 -14.74
N TRP A 166 13.09 -17.08 -14.46
CA TRP A 166 13.28 -15.73 -13.91
C TRP A 166 14.07 -14.79 -14.83
N GLN A 167 13.95 -14.98 -16.14
CA GLN A 167 14.46 -14.04 -17.13
C GLN A 167 13.44 -12.92 -17.39
N THR A 168 13.94 -11.72 -17.71
CA THR A 168 13.14 -10.52 -18.02
C THR A 168 12.94 -10.37 -19.51
#